data_AF-A0A3P6CCU3-F1
#
_entry.id   AF-A0A3P6CCU3-F1
#
_cell.length_a   1.000
_cell.length_b   1.000
_cell.length_c   1.000
_cell.angle_alpha   90.00
_cell.angle_beta   90.00
_cell.angle_gamma   90.00
#
_symmetry.space_group_name_H-M   'P 1'
#
loop_
_entity.id
_entity.type
_entity.pdbx_description
1 polymer ?
#
loop_
_entity_poly.entity_id
_entity_poly.type
_entity_poly.pdbx_seq_one_letter_code
_entity_poly.pdbx_strand_id
1 'polypeptide(L)'
;MVLVYQPSGERVQQTDKKLHDQKALAEMYLLRLTDNLVTSTRSTFGYVSQGLGGLKPWILYEPRHKNAPDPFVRAMSMEPCSLKAPISACQAETIKTTPFVKYCVRIASQGLS
;
A
#
# COMPACT_ATOMS: atom_id res chain seq x y z
N MET A 1 -10.69 -20.26 18.15
CA MET A 1 -10.43 -20.96 16.87
C MET A 1 -10.11 -19.92 15.82
N VAL A 2 -9.14 -20.17 14.92
CA VAL A 2 -8.74 -19.23 13.85
C VAL A 2 -9.03 -19.88 12.50
N LEU A 3 -9.70 -19.15 11.60
CA LEU A 3 -10.04 -19.59 10.25
C LEU A 3 -9.30 -18.71 9.23
N VAL A 4 -8.78 -19.32 8.17
CA VAL A 4 -7.99 -18.65 7.14
C VAL A 4 -8.65 -18.88 5.79
N TYR A 5 -8.87 -17.79 5.06
CA TYR A 5 -9.56 -17.79 3.77
C TYR A 5 -8.70 -17.08 2.72
N GLN A 6 -8.61 -17.67 1.54
CA GLN A 6 -7.97 -17.08 0.37
C GLN A 6 -8.96 -17.19 -0.81
N PRO A 7 -9.51 -16.08 -1.32
CA PRO A 7 -10.57 -16.13 -2.35
C PRO A 7 -10.09 -16.66 -3.71
N SER A 8 -8.92 -16.22 -4.19
CA SER A 8 -8.36 -16.68 -5.46
C SER A 8 -6.86 -16.96 -5.39
N GLY A 9 -6.37 -17.68 -6.41
CA GLY A 9 -4.99 -18.10 -6.56
C GLY A 9 -4.48 -17.83 -7.98
N GLU A 10 -4.61 -16.60 -8.45
CA GLU A 10 -4.25 -16.22 -9.83
C GLU A 10 -2.73 -16.32 -10.11
N ARG A 11 -1.89 -16.19 -9.06
CA ARG A 11 -0.41 -16.26 -9.04
C ARG A 11 0.31 -15.20 -9.87
N VAL A 12 -0.09 -15.03 -11.13
CA VAL A 12 0.50 -14.10 -12.10
C VAL A 12 -0.55 -13.08 -12.49
N GLN A 13 -0.14 -11.81 -12.56
CA GLN A 13 -1.00 -10.73 -13.00
C GLN A 13 -1.38 -10.90 -14.48
N GLN A 14 -2.68 -10.79 -14.78
CA GLN A 14 -3.24 -10.89 -16.13
C GLN A 14 -4.16 -9.69 -16.41
N THR A 15 -3.57 -8.49 -16.40
CA THR A 15 -4.28 -7.24 -16.68
C THR A 15 -5.08 -7.33 -17.99
N ASP A 16 -6.21 -6.63 -18.05
CA ASP A 16 -7.13 -6.56 -19.20
C ASP A 16 -7.90 -7.87 -19.45
N LYS A 17 -7.71 -8.90 -18.62
CA LYS A 17 -8.60 -10.05 -18.59
C LYS A 17 -9.72 -9.77 -17.61
N LYS A 18 -10.91 -9.48 -18.16
CA LYS A 18 -12.13 -9.15 -17.40
C LYS A 18 -12.33 -9.98 -16.13
N LEU A 19 -12.26 -11.31 -16.21
CA LEU A 19 -12.47 -12.18 -15.04
C LEU A 19 -11.37 -12.04 -13.98
N HIS A 20 -10.11 -11.89 -14.40
CA HIS A 20 -8.98 -11.69 -13.51
C HIS A 20 -9.11 -10.35 -12.77
N ASP A 21 -9.41 -9.28 -13.52
CA ASP A 21 -9.57 -7.94 -12.96
C ASP A 21 -10.79 -7.85 -12.03
N GLN A 22 -11.88 -8.55 -12.35
CA GLN A 22 -13.05 -8.66 -11.48
C GLN A 22 -12.74 -9.35 -10.15
N LYS A 23 -11.93 -10.42 -10.16
CA LYS A 23 -11.48 -11.08 -8.94
C LYS A 23 -10.56 -10.18 -8.13
N ALA A 24 -9.61 -9.51 -8.78
CA ALA A 24 -8.71 -8.56 -8.13
C ALA A 24 -9.51 -7.43 -7.45
N LEU A 25 -10.50 -6.86 -8.13
CA LEU A 25 -11.39 -5.86 -7.57
C LEU A 25 -12.20 -6.40 -6.39
N ALA A 26 -12.80 -7.59 -6.53
CA ALA A 26 -13.56 -8.23 -5.45
C ALA A 26 -12.69 -8.45 -4.21
N GLU A 27 -11.44 -8.88 -4.38
CA GLU A 27 -10.50 -9.05 -3.27
C GLU A 27 -10.12 -7.72 -2.59
N MET A 28 -9.92 -6.63 -3.36
CA MET A 28 -9.70 -5.30 -2.77
C MET A 28 -10.89 -4.88 -1.87
N TYR A 29 -12.11 -5.13 -2.35
CA TYR A 29 -13.33 -4.84 -1.57
C TYR A 29 -13.48 -5.73 -0.34
N LEU A 30 -13.15 -7.02 -0.45
CA LEU A 30 -13.15 -7.92 0.71
C LEU A 30 -12.16 -7.45 1.78
N LEU A 31 -10.97 -6.97 1.39
CA LEU A 31 -9.98 -6.43 2.32
C LEU A 31 -10.45 -5.13 2.99
N ARG A 32 -11.19 -4.26 2.30
CA ARG A 32 -11.84 -3.07 2.92
C ARG A 32 -12.68 -3.47 4.13
N LEU A 33 -13.40 -4.58 4.05
CA LEU A 33 -14.39 -4.98 5.07
C LEU A 33 -13.76 -5.57 6.35
N THR A 34 -12.44 -5.64 6.43
CA THR A 34 -11.72 -6.16 7.60
C THR A 34 -11.62 -5.12 8.72
N ASP A 35 -11.63 -5.56 9.98
CA ASP A 35 -11.41 -4.66 11.13
C ASP A 35 -9.98 -4.14 11.20
N ASN A 36 -9.02 -4.98 10.79
CA ASN A 36 -7.60 -4.68 10.76
C ASN A 36 -7.00 -5.18 9.45
N LEU A 37 -6.21 -4.33 8.80
CA LEU A 37 -5.61 -4.62 7.51
C LEU A 37 -4.08 -4.66 7.60
N VAL A 38 -3.49 -5.66 6.96
CA VAL A 38 -2.06 -5.75 6.70
C VAL A 38 -1.84 -5.61 5.20
N THR A 39 -0.98 -4.69 4.76
CA THR A 39 -0.66 -4.45 3.35
C THR A 39 0.81 -4.68 3.08
N SER A 40 1.19 -4.94 1.82
CA SER A 40 2.61 -5.00 1.43
C SER A 40 3.14 -3.63 0.99
N THR A 41 4.44 -3.40 1.22
CA THR A 41 5.10 -2.13 0.84
C THR A 41 4.98 -1.90 -0.67
N ARG A 42 4.67 -0.66 -1.09
CA ARG A 42 4.48 -0.23 -2.50
C ARG A 42 3.30 -0.87 -3.24
N SER A 43 2.46 -1.67 -2.59
CA SER A 43 1.31 -2.29 -3.23
C SER A 43 0.14 -1.31 -3.39
N THR A 44 -0.11 -0.88 -4.62
CA THR A 44 -1.29 -0.05 -4.95
C THR A 44 -2.60 -0.80 -4.72
N PHE A 45 -2.61 -2.13 -4.82
CA PHE A 45 -3.74 -2.99 -4.45
C PHE A 45 -4.13 -2.79 -2.97
N GLY A 46 -3.13 -2.75 -2.08
CA GLY A 46 -3.33 -2.46 -0.67
C GLY A 46 -3.81 -1.03 -0.43
N TYR A 47 -3.27 -0.05 -1.17
CA TYR A 47 -3.68 1.36 -1.07
C TYR A 47 -5.16 1.58 -1.44
N VAL A 48 -5.65 0.88 -2.46
CA VAL A 48 -7.08 0.90 -2.82
C VAL A 48 -7.90 0.34 -1.66
N SER A 49 -7.52 -0.83 -1.15
CA SER A 49 -8.27 -1.51 -0.08
C SER A 49 -8.33 -0.71 1.22
N GLN A 50 -7.19 -0.15 1.68
CA GLN A 50 -7.10 0.65 2.90
C GLN A 50 -7.81 2.01 2.76
N GLY A 51 -7.76 2.62 1.58
CA GLY A 51 -8.35 3.94 1.31
C GLY A 51 -9.85 3.85 1.12
N LEU A 52 -10.29 2.88 0.30
CA LEU A 52 -11.67 2.44 0.30
C LEU A 52 -12.11 2.06 1.69
N GLY A 53 -11.17 1.61 2.55
CA GLY A 53 -11.12 1.12 3.95
C GLY A 53 -11.41 2.10 5.07
N GLY A 54 -10.98 3.34 4.89
CA GLY A 54 -10.75 4.20 6.05
C GLY A 54 -9.78 3.57 7.06
N LEU A 55 -8.98 2.59 6.63
CA LEU A 55 -8.17 1.74 7.50
C LEU A 55 -6.73 2.25 7.50
N LYS A 56 -6.12 2.26 8.68
CA LYS A 56 -4.70 2.52 8.87
C LYS A 56 -3.96 1.19 8.99
N PRO A 57 -3.33 0.69 7.91
CA PRO A 57 -2.84 -0.67 7.89
C PRO A 57 -1.49 -0.84 8.63
N TRP A 58 -1.16 -2.10 8.88
CA TRP A 58 0.22 -2.52 9.13
C TRP A 58 0.90 -2.85 7.81
N ILE A 59 2.03 -2.21 7.53
CA ILE A 59 2.78 -2.39 6.29
C ILE A 59 3.81 -3.48 6.50
N LEU A 60 3.63 -4.60 5.81
CA LEU A 60 4.61 -5.65 5.64
C LEU A 60 5.69 -5.19 4.66
N TYR A 61 6.91 -5.32 5.15
CA TYR A 61 8.11 -4.97 4.48
C TYR A 61 8.58 -6.01 3.48
N GLU A 62 8.88 -5.57 2.26
CA GLU A 62 9.57 -6.41 1.28
C GLU A 62 10.93 -6.84 1.88
N PRO A 63 11.18 -8.16 2.06
CA PRO A 63 12.40 -8.65 2.67
C PRO A 63 13.53 -8.57 1.64
N ARG A 64 14.15 -7.40 1.47
CA ARG A 64 15.36 -7.25 0.65
C ARG A 64 16.55 -8.04 1.20
N HIS A 65 16.57 -8.23 2.51
CA HIS A 65 17.53 -9.09 3.21
C HIS A 65 16.77 -9.87 4.30
N LYS A 66 17.13 -11.14 4.50
CA LYS A 66 16.43 -12.10 5.37
C LYS A 66 16.38 -11.72 6.87
N ASN A 67 16.99 -10.60 7.27
CA ASN A 67 17.30 -10.26 8.67
C ASN A 67 16.79 -8.86 9.07
N ALA A 68 15.53 -8.51 8.75
CA ALA A 68 14.92 -7.30 9.31
C ALA A 68 14.35 -7.59 10.71
N PRO A 69 14.73 -6.85 11.76
CA PRO A 69 14.34 -7.15 13.15
C PRO A 69 12.83 -6.97 13.43
N ASP A 70 12.12 -6.17 12.63
CA ASP A 70 10.66 -6.14 12.61
C ASP A 70 10.17 -5.92 11.16
N PRO A 71 9.46 -6.89 10.56
CA PRO A 71 8.95 -6.78 9.20
C PRO A 71 7.66 -5.95 9.10
N PHE A 72 7.07 -5.47 10.20
CA PHE A 72 5.81 -4.71 10.17
C PHE A 72 5.97 -3.31 10.75
N VAL A 73 5.42 -2.31 10.07
CA VAL A 73 5.31 -0.95 10.60
C VAL A 73 3.91 -0.42 10.38
N ARG A 74 3.32 0.18 11.42
CA ARG A 74 2.01 0.82 11.32
C ARG A 74 2.10 2.07 10.44
N ALA A 75 1.22 2.16 9.44
CA ALA A 75 1.15 3.30 8.55
C ALA A 75 0.89 4.60 9.33
N MET A 76 1.33 5.74 8.79
CA MET A 76 1.04 7.03 9.41
C MET A 76 -0.47 7.31 9.40
N SER A 77 -1.10 7.00 8.26
CA SER A 77 -2.49 7.31 7.94
C SER A 77 -3.05 6.34 6.89
N MET A 78 -4.25 6.60 6.37
CA MET A 78 -4.96 5.72 5.42
C MET A 78 -4.70 6.09 3.95
N GLU A 79 -4.06 7.23 3.71
CA GLU A 79 -3.81 7.80 2.40
C GLU A 79 -2.87 6.91 1.56
N PRO A 80 -3.08 6.86 0.24
CA PRO A 80 -2.18 6.19 -0.67
C PRO A 80 -0.85 6.94 -0.78
N CYS A 81 0.24 6.20 -0.97
CA CYS A 81 1.52 6.79 -1.28
C CYS A 81 1.63 7.15 -2.77
N SER A 82 1.96 8.41 -3.09
CA SER A 82 2.39 8.81 -4.42
C SER A 82 3.79 8.26 -4.69
N LEU A 83 3.91 7.18 -5.46
CA LEU A 83 5.19 6.49 -5.70
C LEU A 83 6.18 7.26 -6.59
N LYS A 84 5.69 8.25 -7.33
CA LYS A 84 6.46 9.10 -8.25
C LYS A 84 6.15 10.56 -7.97
N ALA A 85 6.34 10.97 -6.72
CA ALA A 85 6.18 12.38 -6.37
C ALA A 85 7.26 13.21 -7.07
N PRO A 86 6.93 14.41 -7.61
CA PRO A 86 7.95 15.32 -8.13
C PRO A 86 8.93 15.67 -7.01
N ILE A 87 10.20 15.90 -7.33
CA ILE A 87 11.25 16.23 -6.35
C ILE A 87 11.52 17.75 -6.34
N SER A 88 11.13 18.43 -7.42
CA SER A 88 11.25 19.88 -7.59
C SER A 88 9.88 20.56 -7.53
N ALA A 89 9.82 21.68 -6.80
CA ALA A 89 8.72 22.62 -6.83
C ALA A 89 8.74 23.45 -8.13
N CYS A 90 7.63 24.16 -8.41
CA CYS A 90 7.46 24.98 -9.62
C CYS A 90 8.53 26.07 -9.79
N GLN A 91 9.22 26.48 -8.72
CA GLN A 91 10.27 27.50 -8.72
C GLN A 91 11.70 26.90 -8.70
N ALA A 92 11.88 25.64 -9.09
CA ALA A 92 13.16 24.92 -9.03
C ALA A 92 13.75 24.79 -7.61
N GLU A 93 12.91 24.87 -6.58
CA GLU A 93 13.26 24.52 -5.21
C GLU A 93 13.02 23.03 -4.95
N THR A 94 13.71 22.44 -3.97
CA THR A 94 13.36 21.10 -3.47
C THR A 94 12.04 21.13 -2.71
N ILE A 95 11.22 20.08 -2.84
CA ILE A 95 9.96 20.01 -2.09
C ILE A 95 10.25 20.02 -0.59
N LYS A 96 9.83 21.09 0.08
CA LYS A 96 9.76 21.17 1.53
C LYS A 96 8.49 20.44 1.98
N THR A 97 8.65 19.35 2.72
CA THR A 97 7.54 18.62 3.34
C THR A 97 6.80 19.55 4.30
N THR A 98 5.48 19.69 4.12
CA THR A 98 4.61 20.41 5.06
C THR A 98 4.21 19.48 6.21
N PRO A 99 3.57 19.97 7.28
CA PRO A 99 3.09 19.11 8.37
C PRO A 99 2.16 17.98 7.91
N PHE A 100 1.47 18.19 6.78
CA PHE A 100 0.48 17.27 6.21
C PHE A 100 1.02 16.38 5.10
N VAL A 101 2.18 16.68 4.53
CA VAL A 101 2.78 15.91 3.42
C VAL A 101 4.10 15.33 3.89
N LYS A 102 4.16 14.00 4.03
CA LYS A 102 5.30 13.29 4.58
C LYS A 102 5.80 12.23 3.63
N TYR A 103 7.05 11.82 3.81
CA TYR A 103 7.57 10.67 3.09
C TYR A 103 6.86 9.40 3.51
N CYS A 104 6.48 8.59 2.52
CA CYS A 104 5.88 7.29 2.80
C CYS A 104 6.87 6.36 3.49
N VAL A 105 6.34 5.52 4.36
CA VAL A 105 7.11 4.49 5.07
C VAL A 105 7.90 3.65 4.06
N ARG A 106 9.24 3.76 4.16
CA ARG A 106 10.26 3.04 3.39
C ARG A 106 10.35 3.34 1.88
N ILE A 107 9.80 4.47 1.43
CA ILE A 107 10.25 5.13 0.18
C ILE A 107 11.03 6.39 0.56
N ALA A 108 12.15 6.21 1.28
CA ALA A 108 13.09 7.30 1.48
C ALA A 108 13.52 7.81 0.09
N SER A 109 13.20 9.07 -0.21
CA SER A 109 13.52 9.86 -1.42
C SER A 109 12.58 9.85 -2.65
N GLN A 110 11.48 9.08 -2.72
CA GLN A 110 10.66 9.05 -3.96
C GLN A 110 9.13 9.07 -3.79
N GLY A 111 8.61 8.92 -2.56
CA GLY A 111 7.16 8.90 -2.38
C GLY A 111 6.65 9.75 -1.22
N LEU A 112 5.52 10.42 -1.46
CA LEU A 112 4.85 11.31 -0.51
C LEU A 112 3.42 10.82 -0.25
N SER A 113 2.96 10.97 0.99
CA SER A 113 1.62 10.67 1.47
C SER A 113 1.12 11.76 2.40
#